data_AF-A0A8J4RMW4-F1
#
_entry.id   AF-A0A8J4RMW4-F1
#
_cell.length_a   1.000
_cell.length_b   1.000
_cell.length_c   1.000
_cell.angle_alpha   90.00
_cell.angle_beta   90.00
_cell.angle_gamma   90.00
#
_symmetry.space_group_name_H-M   'P 1'
#
loop_
_entity.id
_entity.type
_entity.pdbx_description
1 polymer ?
#
loop_
_entity_poly.entity_id
_entity_poly.type
_entity_poly.pdbx_seq_one_letter_code
_entity_poly.pdbx_strand_id
1 'polypeptide(L)'
;MTLWYQALQVTPIQLQKYVVVDQLCDKGFSGSNEIWDLKARRAYSFVKFVKDSVKQALKCKEQLIADILLFLCGEEVITQQCLLKMPHILFTGLEDYKARGTQSAPYFTVSYYNEFAESKDLVLIRGDVVFTSKISDTEAKWLLETTQSFYLNDVRYKLVERFNKETRDFEFKDVLQALDMPIL
;
A
#
# COMPACT_ATOMS: atom_id res chain seq x y z
N MET A 1 3.77 31.02 2.30
CA MET A 1 4.39 29.86 1.62
C MET A 1 4.66 28.74 2.62
N THR A 2 3.70 28.41 3.49
CA THR A 2 3.95 27.58 4.69
C THR A 2 2.63 27.01 5.27
N LEU A 3 1.83 26.36 4.42
CA LEU A 3 0.68 25.53 4.85
C LEU A 3 0.67 24.13 4.21
N TRP A 4 1.64 23.84 3.34
CA TRP A 4 1.71 22.59 2.57
C TRP A 4 2.15 21.36 3.39
N TYR A 5 2.60 21.55 4.64
CA TYR A 5 3.07 20.47 5.52
C TYR A 5 2.00 19.90 6.47
N GLN A 6 0.84 20.54 6.62
CA GLN A 6 -0.17 20.11 7.60
C GLN A 6 -1.12 19.02 7.08
N ALA A 7 -1.34 18.88 5.77
CA ALA A 7 -2.18 17.80 5.22
C ALA A 7 -1.48 16.42 5.23
N LEU A 8 -0.15 16.39 5.38
CA LEU A 8 0.63 15.17 5.66
C LEU A 8 0.74 14.86 7.16
N GLN A 9 0.03 15.59 8.03
CA GLN A 9 -0.09 15.25 9.46
C GLN A 9 -1.12 14.15 9.73
N VAL A 10 -1.21 13.14 8.86
CA VAL A 10 -1.22 11.79 9.41
C VAL A 10 0.21 11.59 9.93
N THR A 11 0.49 12.15 11.11
CA THR A 11 1.75 11.85 11.81
C THR A 11 1.91 10.34 11.74
N PRO A 12 3.09 9.81 11.35
CA PRO A 12 3.40 8.40 11.58
C PRO A 12 3.23 8.19 13.09
N ILE A 13 2.03 7.77 13.51
CA ILE A 13 1.67 7.64 14.92
C ILE A 13 2.50 6.47 15.39
N GLN A 14 3.63 6.84 16.00
CA GLN A 14 4.43 6.10 16.95
C GLN A 14 4.13 4.60 16.95
N LEU A 15 4.92 3.83 16.19
CA LEU A 15 5.09 2.40 16.42
C LEU A 15 5.20 2.09 17.93
N GLN A 16 5.95 2.95 18.64
CA GLN A 16 6.16 2.90 20.08
C GLN A 16 4.87 2.90 20.93
N LYS A 17 3.72 3.38 20.42
CA LYS A 17 2.49 3.47 21.22
C LYS A 17 1.56 2.26 21.07
N TYR A 18 1.70 1.45 20.02
CA TYR A 18 0.73 0.38 19.71
C TYR A 18 1.35 -0.98 19.39
N VAL A 19 2.64 -1.03 19.07
CA VAL A 19 3.36 -2.28 18.81
C VAL A 19 4.62 -2.24 19.65
N VAL A 20 4.66 -3.04 20.71
CA VAL A 20 5.91 -3.31 21.42
C VAL A 20 6.76 -4.14 20.45
N VAL A 21 7.67 -3.49 19.75
CA VAL A 21 8.59 -4.10 18.76
C VAL A 21 9.32 -5.31 19.37
N ASP A 22 9.58 -5.27 20.68
CA ASP A 22 10.17 -6.37 21.45
C ASP A 22 9.24 -7.60 21.55
N GLN A 23 7.91 -7.41 21.66
CA GLN A 23 6.95 -8.52 21.65
C GLN A 23 6.84 -9.20 20.27
N LEU A 24 7.19 -8.48 19.19
CA LEU A 24 7.34 -9.10 17.88
C LEU A 24 8.63 -9.92 17.80
N CYS A 25 9.70 -9.52 18.48
CA CYS A 25 10.93 -10.32 18.49
C CYS A 25 10.76 -11.68 19.20
N ASP A 26 10.01 -11.71 20.30
CA ASP A 26 9.84 -12.92 21.13
C ASP A 26 8.90 -13.97 20.52
N LYS A 27 8.05 -13.59 19.57
CA LYS A 27 7.05 -14.49 18.96
C LYS A 27 7.59 -15.42 17.87
N GLY A 28 8.91 -15.45 17.63
CA GLY A 28 9.51 -16.40 16.68
C GLY A 28 9.05 -16.19 15.24
N PHE A 29 9.03 -14.93 14.77
CA PHE A 29 8.73 -14.59 13.38
C PHE A 29 9.70 -15.30 12.44
N SER A 30 9.21 -16.34 11.76
CA SER A 30 10.01 -17.23 10.93
C SER A 30 9.78 -17.05 9.42
N GLY A 31 8.85 -16.18 9.00
CA GLY A 31 8.46 -16.07 7.60
C GLY A 31 7.99 -14.68 7.15
N SER A 32 8.36 -14.33 5.93
CA SER A 32 8.16 -13.02 5.28
C SER A 32 6.76 -12.77 4.70
N ASN A 33 5.78 -13.64 4.97
CA ASN A 33 4.49 -13.60 4.28
C ASN A 33 3.26 -13.49 5.19
N GLU A 34 3.41 -13.64 6.51
CA GLU A 34 2.27 -13.65 7.42
C GLU A 34 1.80 -12.22 7.77
N ILE A 35 0.48 -11.98 7.67
CA ILE A 35 -0.17 -10.72 8.06
C ILE A 35 -0.86 -10.90 9.39
N TRP A 36 -0.57 -10.01 10.34
CA TRP A 36 -1.08 -10.04 11.70
C TRP A 36 -1.99 -8.85 11.97
N ASP A 37 -3.23 -9.13 12.37
CA ASP A 37 -4.20 -8.09 12.70
C ASP A 37 -3.91 -7.47 14.07
N LEU A 38 -3.83 -6.14 14.11
CA LEU A 38 -3.75 -5.34 15.32
C LEU A 38 -5.12 -4.71 15.55
N LYS A 39 -5.98 -5.40 16.29
CA LYS A 39 -7.32 -4.89 16.63
C LYS A 39 -7.24 -3.93 17.82
N ALA A 40 -7.23 -2.63 17.55
CA ALA A 40 -7.53 -1.61 18.55
C ALA A 40 -9.02 -1.23 18.46
N ARG A 41 -9.65 -0.85 19.58
CA ARG A 41 -11.11 -0.69 19.76
C ARG A 41 -11.87 0.13 18.69
N ARG A 42 -11.22 0.89 17.79
CA ARG A 42 -11.83 1.72 16.73
C ARG A 42 -11.00 1.89 15.46
N ALA A 43 -9.89 1.17 15.31
CA ALA A 43 -9.00 1.30 14.15
C ALA A 43 -8.51 -0.09 13.75
N TYR A 44 -8.61 -0.38 12.45
CA TYR A 44 -8.03 -1.59 11.89
C TYR A 44 -6.63 -1.28 11.39
N SER A 45 -5.66 -1.99 11.97
CA SER A 45 -4.28 -1.97 11.52
C SER A 45 -3.80 -3.41 11.39
N PHE A 46 -2.80 -3.63 10.56
CA PHE A 46 -2.13 -4.92 10.46
C PHE A 46 -0.64 -4.74 10.26
N VAL A 47 0.14 -5.76 10.59
CA VAL A 47 1.58 -5.78 10.35
C VAL A 47 2.02 -7.03 9.60
N LYS A 48 3.07 -6.89 8.81
CA LYS A 48 3.73 -7.98 8.10
C LYS A 48 5.24 -7.72 8.06
N PHE A 49 6.03 -8.76 7.99
CA PHE A 49 7.46 -8.62 7.67
C PHE A 49 7.67 -8.91 6.19
N VAL A 50 8.53 -8.14 5.52
CA VAL A 50 8.96 -8.39 4.14
C VAL A 50 10.48 -8.27 4.07
N LYS A 51 11.11 -8.82 3.03
CA LYS A 51 12.55 -8.61 2.81
C LYS A 51 12.86 -7.14 2.54
N ASP A 52 14.04 -6.65 2.94
CA ASP A 52 14.45 -5.28 2.62
C ASP A 52 14.53 -5.06 1.09
N SER A 53 14.86 -6.10 0.33
CA SER A 53 14.83 -6.06 -1.14
C SER A 53 13.47 -5.66 -1.73
N VAL A 54 12.35 -5.98 -1.06
CA VAL A 54 11.00 -5.56 -1.48
C VAL A 54 10.85 -4.05 -1.35
N LYS A 55 11.27 -3.50 -0.20
CA LYS A 55 11.24 -2.06 0.06
C LYS A 55 12.16 -1.31 -0.92
N GLN A 56 13.34 -1.84 -1.18
CA GLN A 56 14.28 -1.26 -2.14
C GLN A 56 13.71 -1.24 -3.56
N ALA A 57 13.08 -2.33 -4.02
CA ALA A 57 12.45 -2.41 -5.32
C ALA A 57 11.32 -1.36 -5.48
N LEU A 58 10.48 -1.19 -4.45
CA LEU A 58 9.46 -0.14 -4.43
C LEU A 58 10.08 1.26 -4.49
N LYS A 59 11.15 1.51 -3.73
CA LYS A 59 11.88 2.80 -3.76
C LYS A 59 12.45 3.11 -5.14
N CYS A 60 12.96 2.12 -5.86
CA CYS A 60 13.46 2.32 -7.23
C CYS A 60 12.33 2.69 -8.21
N LYS A 61 11.08 2.32 -7.91
CA LYS A 61 9.88 2.57 -8.74
C LYS A 61 9.10 3.82 -8.31
N GLU A 62 9.41 4.42 -7.15
CA GLU A 62 8.80 5.64 -6.61
C GLU A 62 8.92 6.86 -7.53
N GLN A 63 10.03 7.01 -8.26
CA GLN A 63 10.27 8.19 -9.11
C GLN A 63 9.46 8.19 -10.41
N LEU A 64 8.70 7.12 -10.67
CA LEU A 64 8.10 6.84 -11.97
C LEU A 64 6.57 6.90 -11.95
N ILE A 65 5.97 7.93 -11.32
CA ILE A 65 4.58 8.44 -11.53
C ILE A 65 3.67 8.40 -10.28
N ALA A 66 2.71 9.32 -10.21
CA ALA A 66 1.59 9.29 -9.27
C ALA A 66 0.57 8.26 -9.75
N ASP A 67 0.76 7.01 -9.34
CA ASP A 67 0.07 5.86 -9.89
C ASP A 67 -1.43 5.85 -9.53
N ILE A 68 -2.30 5.65 -10.52
CA ILE A 68 -3.66 5.18 -10.26
C ILE A 68 -3.61 3.67 -10.44
N LEU A 69 -3.79 2.92 -9.36
CA LEU A 69 -3.95 1.48 -9.45
C LEU A 69 -5.42 1.13 -9.26
N LEU A 70 -5.97 0.49 -10.27
CA LEU A 70 -7.30 -0.09 -10.23
C LEU A 70 -7.17 -1.44 -9.51
N PHE A 71 -7.89 -1.60 -8.40
CA PHE A 71 -7.88 -2.84 -7.63
C PHE A 71 -9.28 -3.42 -7.60
N LEU A 72 -9.44 -4.60 -8.16
CA LEU A 72 -10.66 -5.36 -7.93
C LEU A 72 -10.54 -6.07 -6.59
N CYS A 73 -11.50 -5.85 -5.71
CA CYS A 73 -11.62 -6.62 -4.49
C CYS A 73 -12.93 -7.42 -4.55
N GLY A 74 -12.82 -8.73 -4.78
CA GLY A 74 -14.00 -9.58 -5.01
C GLY A 74 -14.65 -9.29 -6.37
N GLU A 75 -15.97 -9.09 -6.38
CA GLU A 75 -16.75 -8.80 -7.59
C GLU A 75 -16.83 -7.30 -7.90
N GLU A 76 -16.38 -6.43 -6.99
CA GLU A 76 -16.44 -4.98 -7.15
C GLU A 76 -15.09 -4.39 -7.61
N VAL A 77 -15.14 -3.56 -8.66
CA VAL A 77 -13.98 -2.80 -9.14
C VAL A 77 -13.82 -1.58 -8.23
N ILE A 78 -12.80 -1.59 -7.37
CA ILE A 78 -12.47 -0.43 -6.54
C ILE A 78 -11.34 0.35 -7.21
N THR A 79 -11.58 1.63 -7.47
CA THR A 79 -10.58 2.49 -8.11
C THR A 79 -9.88 3.36 -7.07
N GLN A 80 -8.57 3.19 -6.90
CA GLN A 80 -7.78 3.91 -5.92
C GLN A 80 -6.59 4.61 -6.60
N GLN A 81 -6.35 5.85 -6.21
CA GLN A 81 -5.06 6.47 -6.41
C GLN A 81 -4.07 5.90 -5.39
N CYS A 82 -2.91 5.47 -5.86
CA CYS A 82 -1.80 4.93 -5.06
C CYS A 82 -0.62 5.90 -5.16
N LEU A 83 -0.36 6.65 -4.09
CA LEU A 83 0.85 7.45 -4.00
C LEU A 83 1.96 6.63 -3.36
N LEU A 84 2.84 6.08 -4.18
CA LEU A 84 4.07 5.43 -3.73
C LEU A 84 5.12 6.50 -3.43
N LYS A 85 5.42 6.74 -2.14
CA LYS A 85 6.47 7.66 -1.71
C LYS A 85 7.17 7.16 -0.46
N MET A 86 8.29 6.45 -0.63
CA MET A 86 8.92 5.75 0.49
C MET A 86 9.32 6.72 1.62
N PRO A 87 9.11 6.34 2.90
CA PRO A 87 8.76 5.00 3.39
C PRO A 87 7.25 4.74 3.47
N HIS A 88 6.41 5.49 2.76
CA HIS A 88 4.96 5.42 2.84
C HIS A 88 4.30 5.07 1.51
N ILE A 89 3.12 4.46 1.58
CA ILE A 89 2.20 4.33 0.45
C ILE A 89 0.85 4.83 0.91
N LEU A 90 0.23 5.73 0.14
CA LEU A 90 -1.08 6.28 0.44
C LEU A 90 -2.07 5.81 -0.61
N PHE A 91 -3.22 5.29 -0.16
CA PHE A 91 -4.30 4.88 -1.03
C PHE A 91 -5.51 5.76 -0.82
N THR A 92 -6.02 6.34 -1.89
CA THR A 92 -7.15 7.27 -1.85
C THR A 92 -8.17 6.91 -2.90
N GLY A 93 -9.46 6.98 -2.61
CA GLY A 93 -10.49 6.75 -3.62
C GLY A 93 -10.30 7.68 -4.82
N LEU A 94 -10.33 7.12 -6.03
CA LEU A 94 -10.03 7.89 -7.24
C LEU A 94 -11.00 9.06 -7.45
N GLU A 95 -12.28 8.89 -7.12
CA GLU A 95 -13.28 9.95 -7.20
C GLU A 95 -12.96 11.11 -6.24
N ASP A 96 -12.60 10.77 -5.00
CA ASP A 96 -12.23 11.74 -3.97
C ASP A 96 -10.93 12.47 -4.33
N TYR A 97 -9.96 11.75 -4.91
CA TYR A 97 -8.74 12.33 -5.44
C TYR A 97 -9.02 13.23 -6.64
N LYS A 98 -9.91 12.86 -7.57
CA LYS A 98 -10.30 13.72 -8.69
C LYS A 98 -10.99 15.01 -8.21
N ALA A 99 -11.80 14.92 -7.16
CA ALA A 99 -12.53 16.06 -6.62
C ALA A 99 -11.64 17.03 -5.82
N ARG A 100 -10.66 16.51 -5.06
CA ARG A 100 -9.89 17.30 -4.07
C ARG A 100 -8.38 17.31 -4.30
N GLY A 101 -7.89 16.59 -5.30
CA GLY A 101 -6.47 16.41 -5.58
C GLY A 101 -5.71 15.91 -4.35
N THR A 102 -4.56 16.51 -4.10
CA THR A 102 -3.68 16.19 -2.95
C THR A 102 -4.27 16.57 -1.59
N GLN A 103 -5.43 17.23 -1.54
CA GLN A 103 -6.15 17.50 -0.28
C GLN A 103 -7.13 16.36 0.09
N SER A 104 -7.31 15.38 -0.78
CA SER A 104 -8.05 14.16 -0.43
C SER A 104 -7.32 13.40 0.68
N ALA A 105 -8.07 12.94 1.67
CA ALA A 105 -7.52 12.16 2.76
C ALA A 105 -7.46 10.68 2.34
N PRO A 106 -6.34 9.98 2.62
CA PRO A 106 -6.18 8.58 2.24
C PRO A 106 -7.17 7.69 3.00
N TYR A 107 -7.67 6.67 2.32
CA TYR A 107 -8.53 5.62 2.90
C TYR A 107 -7.69 4.59 3.66
N PHE A 108 -6.50 4.32 3.14
CA PHE A 108 -5.58 3.33 3.67
C PHE A 108 -4.14 3.84 3.51
N THR A 109 -3.31 3.59 4.52
CA THR A 109 -1.90 3.99 4.51
C THR A 109 -1.01 2.81 4.88
N VAL A 110 0.17 2.74 4.25
CA VAL A 110 1.18 1.72 4.55
C VAL A 110 2.47 2.43 4.93
N SER A 111 3.11 1.99 6.00
CA SER A 111 4.40 2.51 6.48
C SER A 111 5.43 1.39 6.60
N TYR A 112 6.65 1.65 6.16
CA TYR A 112 7.78 0.72 6.19
C TYR A 112 8.81 1.13 7.26
N TYR A 113 9.26 0.17 8.07
CA TYR A 113 10.09 0.36 9.26
C TYR A 113 11.34 -0.55 9.20
N ASN A 114 12.53 0.06 9.32
CA ASN A 114 13.82 -0.57 8.99
C ASN A 114 14.58 -1.14 10.20
N GLU A 115 13.95 -1.16 11.37
CA GLU A 115 14.56 -1.56 12.64
C GLU A 115 15.18 -2.98 12.56
N PHE A 116 14.71 -3.80 11.62
CA PHE A 116 15.18 -5.16 11.37
C PHE A 116 15.97 -5.33 10.08
N ALA A 117 16.18 -4.27 9.30
CA ALA A 117 16.74 -4.39 7.94
C ALA A 117 18.20 -4.83 7.99
N GLU A 118 19.02 -4.16 8.80
CA GLU A 118 20.46 -4.46 8.90
C GLU A 118 20.73 -5.80 9.59
N SER A 119 19.95 -6.14 10.61
CA SER A 119 20.21 -7.33 11.45
C SER A 119 19.55 -8.60 10.93
N LYS A 120 18.43 -8.49 10.19
CA LYS A 120 17.62 -9.65 9.79
C LYS A 120 17.25 -9.67 8.30
N ASP A 121 17.69 -8.70 7.48
CA ASP A 121 17.22 -8.51 6.10
C ASP A 121 15.68 -8.41 6.00
N LEU A 122 15.05 -7.84 7.04
CA LEU A 122 13.61 -7.72 7.15
C LEU A 122 13.18 -6.29 7.44
N VAL A 123 12.06 -5.90 6.85
CA VAL A 123 11.38 -4.62 7.08
C VAL A 123 9.99 -4.92 7.63
N LEU A 124 9.62 -4.24 8.71
CA LEU A 124 8.26 -4.30 9.23
C LEU A 124 7.39 -3.35 8.42
N ILE A 125 6.28 -3.85 7.89
CA ILE A 125 5.27 -3.04 7.24
C ILE A 125 4.04 -2.98 8.13
N ARG A 126 3.45 -1.80 8.22
CA ARG A 126 2.18 -1.57 8.90
C ARG A 126 1.18 -0.97 7.94
N GLY A 127 0.02 -1.60 7.80
CA GLY A 127 -1.14 -1.03 7.15
C GLY A 127 -2.10 -0.45 8.17
N ASP A 128 -2.63 0.74 7.92
CA ASP A 128 -3.62 1.42 8.77
C ASP A 128 -4.81 1.86 7.90
N VAL A 129 -6.01 1.34 8.19
CA VAL A 129 -7.26 1.79 7.58
C VAL A 129 -7.73 3.06 8.27
N VAL A 130 -7.75 4.16 7.53
CA VAL A 130 -8.08 5.51 8.02
C VAL A 130 -9.58 5.77 7.95
N PHE A 131 -10.23 5.32 6.87
CA PHE A 131 -11.69 5.47 6.67
C PHE A 131 -12.35 4.11 6.50
N THR A 132 -12.74 3.50 7.63
CA THR A 132 -13.40 2.18 7.68
C THR A 132 -14.77 2.15 6.99
N SER A 133 -15.34 3.31 6.65
CA SER A 133 -16.58 3.43 5.85
C SER A 133 -16.34 3.41 4.35
N LYS A 134 -15.09 3.49 3.90
CA LYS A 134 -14.69 3.60 2.48
C LYS A 134 -13.88 2.41 1.99
N ILE A 135 -13.20 1.71 2.89
CA ILE A 135 -12.43 0.51 2.58
C ILE A 135 -12.53 -0.47 3.74
N SER A 136 -12.75 -1.75 3.41
CA SER A 136 -12.78 -2.83 4.39
C SER A 136 -11.37 -3.35 4.72
N ASP A 137 -11.26 -4.06 5.84
CA ASP A 137 -10.02 -4.69 6.30
C ASP A 137 -9.43 -5.65 5.24
N THR A 138 -10.30 -6.42 4.59
CA THR A 138 -9.95 -7.37 3.53
C THR A 138 -9.48 -6.64 2.27
N GLU A 139 -10.18 -5.59 1.87
CA GLU A 139 -9.79 -4.74 0.73
C GLU A 139 -8.42 -4.12 0.97
N ALA A 140 -8.15 -3.59 2.16
CA ALA A 140 -6.87 -2.97 2.49
C ALA A 140 -5.68 -3.95 2.42
N LYS A 141 -5.87 -5.19 2.90
CA LYS A 141 -4.87 -6.26 2.75
C LYS A 141 -4.65 -6.61 1.29
N TRP A 142 -5.73 -6.85 0.55
CA TRP A 142 -5.68 -7.18 -0.88
C TRP A 142 -5.00 -6.09 -1.70
N LEU A 143 -5.29 -4.82 -1.37
CA LEU A 143 -4.73 -3.63 -1.98
C LEU A 143 -3.21 -3.56 -1.82
N LEU A 144 -2.71 -3.83 -0.62
CA LEU A 144 -1.27 -3.93 -0.36
C LEU A 144 -0.62 -5.10 -1.13
N GLU A 145 -1.21 -6.29 -1.06
CA GLU A 145 -0.67 -7.48 -1.72
C GLU A 145 -0.63 -7.33 -3.23
N THR A 146 -1.70 -6.77 -3.81
CA THR A 146 -1.78 -6.47 -5.24
C THR A 146 -0.76 -5.41 -5.64
N THR A 147 -0.61 -4.35 -4.84
CA THR A 147 0.42 -3.33 -5.09
C THR A 147 1.81 -3.95 -5.10
N GLN A 148 2.14 -4.76 -4.10
CA GLN A 148 3.42 -5.47 -4.07
C GLN A 148 3.56 -6.39 -5.29
N SER A 149 2.52 -7.10 -5.67
CA SER A 149 2.55 -8.00 -6.82
C SER A 149 2.83 -7.27 -8.14
N PHE A 150 2.19 -6.12 -8.38
CA PHE A 150 2.40 -5.33 -9.60
C PHE A 150 3.77 -4.67 -9.62
N TYR A 151 4.29 -4.18 -8.50
CA TYR A 151 5.57 -3.47 -8.47
C TYR A 151 6.77 -4.40 -8.31
N LEU A 152 6.61 -5.64 -7.86
CA LEU A 152 7.72 -6.58 -7.72
C LEU A 152 7.85 -7.56 -8.88
N ASN A 153 6.83 -7.67 -9.73
CA ASN A 153 6.87 -8.48 -10.94
C ASN A 153 7.01 -7.57 -12.18
N ASP A 154 8.09 -7.72 -12.94
CA ASP A 154 8.36 -6.83 -14.08
C ASP A 154 7.32 -6.93 -15.21
N VAL A 155 6.69 -8.10 -15.39
CA VAL A 155 5.60 -8.26 -16.38
C VAL A 155 4.36 -7.48 -15.94
N ARG A 156 3.98 -7.58 -14.67
CA ARG A 156 2.84 -6.81 -14.11
C ARG A 156 3.18 -5.32 -14.02
N TYR A 157 4.42 -4.96 -13.72
CA TYR A 157 4.87 -3.57 -13.63
C TYR A 157 4.75 -2.84 -14.97
N LYS A 158 4.97 -3.53 -16.10
CA LYS A 158 4.73 -2.96 -17.43
C LYS A 158 3.28 -2.49 -17.64
N LEU A 159 2.30 -3.03 -16.91
CA LEU A 159 0.92 -2.53 -16.96
C LEU A 159 0.79 -1.19 -16.23
N VAL A 160 1.49 -1.04 -15.10
CA VAL A 160 1.58 0.23 -14.37
C VAL A 160 2.29 1.28 -15.24
N GLU A 161 3.40 0.92 -15.88
CA GLU A 161 4.10 1.85 -16.77
C GLU A 161 3.24 2.26 -17.97
N ARG A 162 2.58 1.30 -18.64
CA ARG A 162 1.68 1.58 -19.77
C ARG A 162 0.53 2.48 -19.37
N PHE A 163 -0.14 2.18 -18.25
CA PHE A 163 -1.23 3.01 -17.73
C PHE A 163 -0.83 4.49 -17.61
N ASN A 164 0.37 4.72 -17.07
CA ASN A 164 0.84 6.05 -16.72
C ASN A 164 1.56 6.80 -17.85
N LYS A 165 2.27 6.11 -18.75
CA LYS A 165 3.09 6.73 -19.82
C LYS A 165 2.46 6.59 -21.21
N GLU A 166 1.70 5.53 -21.43
CA GLU A 166 1.17 5.09 -22.73
C GLU A 166 -0.34 4.84 -22.63
N THR A 167 -1.09 5.74 -21.97
CA THR A 167 -2.50 5.54 -21.62
C THR A 167 -3.40 5.18 -22.81
N ARG A 168 -3.03 5.56 -24.04
CA ARG A 168 -3.76 5.21 -25.26
C ARG A 168 -3.71 3.71 -25.60
N ASP A 169 -2.63 3.03 -25.21
CA ASP A 169 -2.38 1.61 -25.47
C ASP A 169 -2.68 0.75 -24.23
N PHE A 170 -3.23 1.36 -23.16
CA PHE A 170 -3.61 0.66 -21.95
C PHE A 170 -5.00 0.03 -22.09
N GLU A 171 -5.05 -1.29 -21.88
CA GLU A 171 -6.27 -2.09 -21.93
C GLU A 171 -6.59 -2.66 -20.55
N PHE A 172 -7.76 -2.32 -19.98
CA PHE A 172 -8.13 -2.75 -18.63
C PHE A 172 -8.22 -4.28 -18.49
N LYS A 173 -8.61 -4.98 -19.56
CA LYS A 173 -8.64 -6.46 -19.59
C LYS A 173 -7.28 -7.10 -19.29
N ASP A 174 -6.17 -6.43 -19.62
CA ASP A 174 -4.82 -6.93 -19.34
C ASP A 174 -4.54 -6.96 -17.82
N VAL A 175 -5.13 -6.02 -17.08
CA VAL A 175 -5.07 -5.99 -15.61
C VAL A 175 -5.92 -7.11 -15.02
N LEU A 176 -7.14 -7.31 -15.54
CA LEU A 176 -8.01 -8.42 -15.12
C LEU A 176 -7.31 -9.77 -15.31
N GLN A 177 -6.70 -9.95 -16.47
CA GLN A 177 -5.97 -11.16 -16.80
C GLN A 177 -4.75 -11.35 -15.89
N ALA A 178 -3.99 -10.28 -15.60
CA ALA A 178 -2.86 -10.35 -14.68
C ALA A 178 -3.27 -10.71 -13.24
N LEU A 179 -4.53 -10.46 -12.87
CA LEU A 179 -5.14 -10.80 -11.58
C LEU A 179 -5.88 -12.14 -11.59
N ASP A 180 -5.83 -12.89 -12.70
CA ASP A 180 -6.59 -14.14 -12.89
C ASP A 180 -8.10 -13.98 -12.66
N MET A 181 -8.63 -12.80 -13.00
CA MET A 181 -10.05 -12.47 -12.85
C MET A 181 -10.85 -12.75 -14.11
N PRO A 182 -12.15 -13.10 -13.99
CA PRO A 182 -13.01 -13.30 -15.13
C PRO A 182 -13.13 -12.01 -15.95
N ILE A 183 -12.94 -12.15 -17.27
CA ILE A 183 -13.16 -11.08 -18.23
C ILE A 183 -14.64 -11.19 -18.64
N LEU A 184 -15.46 -10.26 -18.15
CA LEU A 184 -16.88 -10.15 -18.51
C LEU A 184 -17.04 -9.60 -19.94
#